data_AF-A0A919QYB5-F1
#
_entry.id   AF-A0A919QYB5-F1
#
_cell.length_a   1.000
_cell.length_b   1.000
_cell.length_c   1.000
_cell.angle_alpha   90.00
_cell.angle_beta   90.00
_cell.angle_gamma   90.00
#
_symmetry.space_group_name_H-M   'P 1'
#
loop_
_entity.id
_entity.type
_entity.pdbx_description
1 polymer ?
#
loop_
_entity_poly.entity_id
_entity_poly.type
_entity_poly.pdbx_seq_one_letter_code
_entity_poly.pdbx_strand_id
1 'polypeptide(L)'
;MAPREDDGGGDFAGIDPVLMRSMIKDLEGAKGLVEEHVPGLKDAFSRVGLSTKPIGTLAGVAGWIGGELGMLNRRQRMAEQLSKENDQFGFTGAMVQTEWEGFFKSPAEAEAKAKELAGEYQKPGGFPDDAWEQIRKYQSDPDFARAFLKQLGPEKAAWVAGRLRTWDEEGSAERLAAFGRLMAVASHQGLIDEAWLKNFTPNGGGGGPSLYDLAALMKHGVWNKDTLVMIGQQALKADQAAGGNYLTADILDAVARNPMAASELYGKEFDRINSMMRGQAFGWVNTTDPKLGDPLARFMKSATVEAAEAYERTRPPGDDTWQNPADRLALRIFQEVAAHGGENYAFEPVDDAFIDVVERFFRGDYDRPLLPQGTMTFADAAGLVADLVGIFDPTPISDGVSGVISLGQGDWKGALLSMAAMIPYFGDAGAKPVKTFLRLIENFPGLKAFFKVPADDIADESKLAAHAKAIKEGFESLKNTLKNVGFSNPGKILDALGVVNRLQTDAAKFYAKYPKIADAARAKGLPVDGPIPFVPKRGWDPKKANPNQGIEDAYGNVWQKGKRHGRGTSDAPSEWDVQVKNSKSGLGTLTADGSHLNVEWGTGRLGN
;
A
#
# COMPACT_ATOMS: atom_id res chain seq x y z
N MET A 1 -17.42 -3.22 -14.67
CA MET A 1 -17.81 -3.03 -16.09
C MET A 1 -16.55 -3.20 -16.92
N ALA A 2 -16.59 -3.92 -18.04
CA ALA A 2 -15.47 -3.93 -18.98
C ALA A 2 -15.39 -2.58 -19.70
N PRO A 3 -14.20 -2.08 -20.08
CA PRO A 3 -14.09 -0.92 -20.96
C PRO A 3 -14.74 -1.30 -22.30
N ARG A 4 -15.73 -0.54 -22.75
CA ARG A 4 -16.20 -0.66 -24.14
C ARG A 4 -15.06 -0.18 -25.04
N GLU A 5 -14.73 -0.98 -26.04
CA GLU A 5 -13.73 -0.64 -27.05
C GLU A 5 -14.17 0.66 -27.74
N ASP A 6 -13.32 1.68 -27.64
CA ASP A 6 -13.44 2.97 -28.33
C ASP A 6 -13.29 2.76 -29.85
N ASP A 7 -14.40 2.61 -30.54
CA ASP A 7 -14.50 2.90 -31.96
C ASP A 7 -14.68 4.42 -32.15
N GLY A 8 -13.53 5.09 -32.19
CA GLY A 8 -13.30 6.54 -32.30
C GLY A 8 -14.39 7.39 -32.97
N GLY A 9 -14.84 8.42 -32.23
CA GLY A 9 -15.49 9.61 -32.78
C GLY A 9 -16.90 9.92 -32.25
N GLY A 10 -17.40 9.21 -31.24
CA GLY A 10 -18.65 9.58 -30.58
C GLY A 10 -18.47 10.78 -29.64
N ASP A 11 -19.26 11.84 -29.84
CA ASP A 11 -19.36 12.94 -28.86
C ASP A 11 -19.77 12.37 -27.49
N PHE A 12 -18.90 12.48 -26.49
CA PHE A 12 -19.19 12.03 -25.14
C PHE A 12 -20.35 12.83 -24.54
N ALA A 13 -21.46 12.16 -24.24
CA ALA A 13 -22.59 12.71 -23.49
C ALA A 13 -22.62 12.11 -22.07
N GLY A 14 -22.34 12.95 -21.08
CA GLY A 14 -22.38 12.56 -19.66
C GLY A 14 -23.30 13.46 -18.84
N ILE A 15 -23.57 13.05 -17.59
CA ILE A 15 -24.28 13.85 -16.60
C ILE A 15 -23.32 14.18 -15.47
N ASP A 16 -23.18 15.45 -15.13
CA ASP A 16 -22.59 15.87 -13.85
C ASP A 16 -23.70 15.88 -12.79
N PRO A 17 -23.68 14.95 -11.81
CA PRO A 17 -24.75 14.83 -10.84
C PRO A 17 -24.87 16.05 -9.92
N VAL A 18 -23.81 16.84 -9.74
CA VAL A 18 -23.80 18.05 -8.92
C VAL A 18 -24.42 19.20 -9.68
N LEU A 19 -23.97 19.45 -10.92
CA LEU A 19 -24.54 20.49 -11.78
C LEU A 19 -26.01 20.19 -12.12
N MET A 20 -26.35 18.93 -12.39
CA MET A 20 -27.74 18.53 -12.63
C MET A 20 -28.63 18.80 -11.42
N ARG A 21 -28.15 18.53 -10.20
CA ARG A 21 -28.88 18.86 -8.96
C ARG A 21 -29.10 20.36 -8.82
N SER A 22 -28.10 21.19 -9.14
CA SER A 22 -28.25 22.65 -9.14
C SER A 22 -29.31 23.10 -10.15
N MET A 23 -29.24 22.60 -11.39
CA MET A 23 -30.22 22.91 -12.43
C MET A 23 -31.66 22.54 -12.01
N ILE A 24 -31.85 21.36 -11.40
CA ILE A 24 -33.15 20.93 -10.89
C ILE A 24 -33.68 21.90 -9.84
N LYS A 25 -32.82 22.32 -8.89
CA LYS A 25 -33.19 23.29 -7.86
C LYS A 25 -33.58 24.64 -8.46
N ASP A 26 -32.89 25.10 -9.50
CA ASP A 26 -33.21 26.35 -10.18
C ASP A 26 -34.55 26.25 -10.93
N LEU A 27 -34.84 25.10 -11.56
CA LEU A 27 -36.13 24.83 -12.20
C LEU A 27 -37.28 24.78 -11.19
N GLU A 28 -37.07 24.14 -10.03
CA GLU A 28 -38.03 24.14 -8.92
C GLU A 28 -38.31 25.56 -8.42
N GLY A 29 -37.26 26.36 -8.24
CA GLY A 29 -37.38 27.77 -7.86
C GLY A 29 -38.15 28.60 -8.88
N ALA A 30 -37.82 28.45 -10.17
CA ALA A 30 -38.50 29.13 -11.26
C ALA A 30 -39.99 28.76 -11.33
N LYS A 31 -40.31 27.46 -11.21
CA LYS A 31 -41.70 26.98 -11.12
C LYS A 31 -42.43 27.62 -9.95
N GLY A 32 -41.83 27.62 -8.76
CA GLY A 32 -42.42 28.22 -7.56
C GLY A 32 -42.73 29.71 -7.73
N LEU A 33 -41.78 30.49 -8.28
CA LEU A 33 -41.97 31.91 -8.56
C LEU A 33 -43.12 32.17 -9.54
N VAL A 34 -43.21 31.36 -10.61
CA VAL A 34 -44.29 31.46 -11.59
C VAL A 34 -45.63 31.13 -10.95
N GLU A 35 -45.72 30.02 -10.22
CA GLU A 35 -46.96 29.60 -9.52
C GLU A 35 -47.44 30.64 -8.51
N GLU A 36 -46.52 31.31 -7.81
CA GLU A 36 -46.82 32.36 -6.84
C GLU A 36 -47.34 33.65 -7.50
N HIS A 37 -46.69 34.13 -8.56
CA HIS A 37 -46.93 35.48 -9.10
C HIS A 37 -47.91 35.52 -10.28
N VAL A 38 -48.04 34.43 -11.04
CA VAL A 38 -48.90 34.39 -12.24
C VAL A 38 -50.37 34.67 -11.94
N PRO A 39 -51.00 34.14 -10.87
CA PRO A 39 -52.39 34.44 -10.57
C PRO A 39 -52.64 35.95 -10.41
N GLY A 40 -51.79 36.64 -9.64
CA GLY A 40 -51.91 38.08 -9.43
C GLY A 40 -51.68 38.91 -10.69
N LEU A 41 -50.71 38.51 -11.53
CA LEU A 41 -50.46 39.15 -12.83
C LEU A 41 -51.64 38.96 -13.79
N LYS A 42 -52.23 37.76 -13.84
CA LYS A 42 -53.37 37.45 -14.69
C LYS A 42 -54.57 38.33 -14.32
N ASP A 43 -54.85 38.48 -13.04
CA ASP A 43 -55.92 39.34 -12.52
C ASP A 43 -55.64 40.82 -12.79
N ALA A 44 -54.39 41.27 -12.63
CA ALA A 44 -53.99 42.63 -12.93
C ALA A 44 -54.18 42.97 -14.42
N PHE A 45 -53.70 42.11 -15.33
CA PHE A 45 -53.83 42.30 -16.77
C PHE A 45 -55.30 42.28 -17.21
N SER A 46 -56.07 41.33 -16.68
CA SER A 46 -57.50 41.22 -16.99
C SER A 46 -58.27 42.47 -16.55
N ARG A 47 -57.95 43.05 -15.39
CA ARG A 47 -58.60 44.28 -14.89
C ARG A 47 -58.37 45.51 -15.78
N VAL A 48 -57.22 45.60 -16.43
CA VAL A 48 -56.90 46.73 -17.33
C VAL A 48 -57.18 46.43 -18.81
N GLY A 49 -57.81 45.30 -19.13
CA GLY A 49 -58.16 44.91 -20.50
C GLY A 49 -56.97 44.47 -21.37
N LEU A 50 -55.84 44.12 -20.75
CA LEU A 50 -54.66 43.61 -21.47
C LEU A 50 -54.76 42.10 -21.70
N SER A 51 -54.10 41.61 -22.76
CA SER A 51 -54.07 40.18 -23.09
C SER A 51 -53.36 39.35 -22.03
N THR A 52 -54.03 38.32 -21.52
CA THR A 52 -53.45 37.35 -20.56
C THR A 52 -52.73 36.18 -21.24
N LYS A 53 -52.64 36.16 -22.58
CA LYS A 53 -52.05 35.05 -23.32
C LYS A 53 -50.57 34.78 -22.94
N PRO A 54 -49.68 35.78 -22.84
CA PRO A 54 -48.29 35.55 -22.43
C PRO A 54 -48.18 34.99 -21.01
N ILE A 55 -49.06 35.42 -20.10
CA ILE A 55 -49.14 34.92 -18.73
C ILE A 55 -49.59 33.44 -18.72
N GLY A 56 -50.52 33.08 -19.60
CA GLY A 56 -50.89 31.69 -19.85
C GLY A 56 -49.72 30.82 -20.34
N THR A 57 -48.85 31.36 -21.19
CA THR A 57 -47.61 30.67 -21.62
C THR A 57 -46.68 30.40 -20.44
N LEU A 58 -46.48 31.37 -19.54
CA LEU A 58 -45.66 31.18 -18.33
C LEU A 58 -46.23 30.07 -17.43
N ALA A 59 -47.55 30.05 -17.21
CA ALA A 59 -48.21 28.96 -16.49
C ALA A 59 -47.99 27.60 -17.18
N GLY A 60 -48.05 27.56 -18.52
CA GLY A 60 -47.75 26.37 -19.30
C GLY A 60 -46.31 25.88 -19.13
N VAL A 61 -45.34 26.79 -19.09
CA VAL A 61 -43.92 26.46 -18.82
C VAL A 61 -43.76 25.89 -17.41
N ALA A 62 -44.36 26.51 -16.39
CA ALA A 62 -44.31 25.98 -15.02
C ALA A 62 -44.98 24.59 -14.91
N GLY A 63 -46.07 24.37 -15.63
CA GLY A 63 -46.70 23.06 -15.75
C GLY A 63 -45.80 22.01 -16.40
N TRP A 64 -45.11 22.38 -17.49
CA TRP A 64 -44.12 21.52 -18.15
C TRP A 64 -42.94 21.20 -17.22
N ILE A 65 -42.35 22.21 -16.57
CA ILE A 65 -41.28 22.01 -15.56
C ILE A 65 -41.77 21.03 -14.50
N GLY A 66 -42.98 21.22 -13.96
CA GLY A 66 -43.58 20.33 -12.98
C GLY A 66 -43.69 18.87 -13.45
N GLY A 67 -43.96 18.65 -14.74
CA GLY A 67 -43.99 17.33 -15.36
C GLY A 67 -42.61 16.67 -15.50
N GLU A 68 -41.58 17.45 -15.83
CA GLU A 68 -40.22 16.94 -16.09
C GLU A 68 -39.38 16.74 -14.81
N LEU A 69 -39.65 17.50 -13.76
CA LEU A 69 -38.85 17.48 -12.52
C LEU A 69 -38.69 16.08 -11.91
N GLY A 70 -39.73 15.23 -12.00
CA GLY A 70 -39.67 13.85 -11.48
C GLY A 70 -38.61 13.00 -12.19
N MET A 71 -38.56 13.07 -13.52
CA MET A 71 -37.62 12.31 -14.34
C MET A 71 -36.20 12.90 -14.23
N LEU A 72 -36.07 14.23 -14.16
CA LEU A 72 -34.77 14.89 -13.94
C LEU A 72 -34.16 14.51 -12.60
N ASN A 73 -34.94 14.56 -11.51
CA ASN A 73 -34.49 14.12 -10.18
C ASN A 73 -34.00 12.67 -10.19
N ARG A 74 -34.70 11.81 -10.92
CA ARG A 74 -34.34 10.40 -11.05
C ARG A 74 -33.02 10.20 -11.82
N ARG A 75 -32.84 10.86 -12.96
CA ARG A 75 -31.57 10.84 -13.71
C ARG A 75 -30.40 11.34 -12.85
N GLN A 76 -30.62 12.40 -12.09
CA GLN A 76 -29.61 12.93 -11.17
C GLN A 76 -29.21 11.89 -10.11
N ARG A 77 -30.17 11.19 -9.49
CA ARG A 77 -29.88 10.15 -8.49
C ARG A 77 -29.19 8.93 -9.07
N MET A 78 -29.58 8.49 -10.27
CA MET A 78 -28.88 7.40 -10.97
C MET A 78 -27.45 7.79 -11.32
N ALA A 79 -27.24 9.02 -11.81
CA ALA A 79 -25.91 9.55 -12.09
C ALA A 79 -25.07 9.63 -10.80
N GLU A 80 -25.64 10.08 -9.69
CA GLU A 80 -24.97 10.11 -8.40
C GLU A 80 -24.62 8.70 -7.88
N GLN A 81 -25.50 7.72 -8.07
CA GLN A 81 -25.23 6.32 -7.73
C GLN A 81 -24.04 5.78 -8.53
N LEU A 82 -24.02 6.00 -9.85
CA LEU A 82 -22.91 5.60 -10.72
C LEU A 82 -21.60 6.31 -10.34
N SER A 83 -21.67 7.60 -10.00
CA SER A 83 -20.51 8.36 -9.52
C SER A 83 -19.92 7.72 -8.27
N LYS A 84 -20.74 7.42 -7.26
CA LYS A 84 -20.29 6.75 -6.02
C LYS A 84 -19.70 5.38 -6.27
N GLU A 85 -20.27 4.62 -7.21
CA GLU A 85 -19.73 3.31 -7.61
C GLU A 85 -18.38 3.41 -8.31
N ASN A 86 -18.15 4.48 -9.08
CA ASN A 86 -16.91 4.75 -9.81
C ASN A 86 -15.81 5.33 -8.90
N ASP A 87 -16.17 6.23 -7.98
CA ASP A 87 -15.24 6.95 -7.09
C ASP A 87 -14.39 5.99 -6.25
N GLN A 88 -14.97 4.87 -5.80
CA GLN A 88 -14.28 3.85 -5.02
C GLN A 88 -13.27 2.98 -5.82
N PHE A 89 -13.18 3.19 -7.13
CA PHE A 89 -12.12 2.67 -8.00
C PHE A 89 -11.20 3.78 -8.52
N GLY A 90 -11.32 4.98 -7.94
CA GLY A 90 -10.53 6.15 -8.30
C GLY A 90 -10.99 6.90 -9.54
N PHE A 91 -12.11 6.52 -10.16
CA PHE A 91 -12.62 7.25 -11.33
C PHE A 91 -13.39 8.50 -10.87
N THR A 92 -12.68 9.63 -10.75
CA THR A 92 -13.20 10.91 -10.22
C THR A 92 -13.75 11.85 -11.31
N GLY A 93 -14.24 11.30 -12.42
CA GLY A 93 -14.81 12.10 -13.50
C GLY A 93 -16.06 12.86 -13.01
N ALA A 94 -16.11 14.17 -13.21
CA ALA A 94 -17.28 14.98 -12.88
C ALA A 94 -18.55 14.52 -13.64
N MET A 95 -18.37 13.86 -14.79
CA MET A 95 -19.44 13.40 -15.66
C MET A 95 -19.52 11.87 -15.64
N VAL A 96 -20.71 11.34 -15.48
CA VAL A 96 -20.99 9.90 -15.65
C VAL A 96 -21.81 9.65 -16.90
N GLN A 97 -21.42 8.64 -17.68
CA GLN A 97 -22.20 8.23 -18.84
C GLN A 97 -23.38 7.39 -18.37
N THR A 98 -24.59 7.87 -18.62
CA THR A 98 -25.81 7.10 -18.42
C THR A 98 -26.83 7.44 -19.47
N GLU A 99 -27.05 6.50 -20.39
CA GLU A 99 -28.12 6.57 -21.40
C GLU A 99 -29.42 5.96 -20.88
N TRP A 100 -29.38 5.37 -19.68
CA TRP A 100 -30.51 4.63 -19.13
C TRP A 100 -31.45 5.56 -18.35
N GLU A 101 -32.68 5.70 -18.85
CA GLU A 101 -33.74 6.51 -18.23
C GLU A 101 -34.37 5.84 -16.99
N GLY A 102 -34.06 4.57 -16.75
CA GLY A 102 -34.68 3.78 -15.71
C GLY A 102 -36.03 3.19 -16.12
N PHE A 103 -36.69 2.49 -15.18
CA PHE A 103 -38.01 1.87 -15.41
C PHE A 103 -39.20 2.67 -14.88
N PHE A 104 -38.98 3.72 -14.08
CA PHE A 104 -40.03 4.53 -13.48
C PHE A 104 -39.92 5.99 -13.90
N LYS A 105 -41.03 6.73 -13.83
CA LYS A 105 -41.07 8.15 -14.22
C LYS A 105 -40.61 9.08 -13.10
N SER A 106 -40.60 8.59 -11.86
CA SER A 106 -40.20 9.37 -10.69
C SER A 106 -39.64 8.48 -9.58
N PRO A 107 -38.90 9.05 -8.62
CA PRO A 107 -38.52 8.34 -7.40
C PRO A 107 -39.72 7.79 -6.63
N ALA A 108 -40.81 8.56 -6.53
CA ALA A 108 -42.02 8.14 -5.80
C ALA A 108 -42.68 6.88 -6.39
N GLU A 109 -42.66 6.73 -7.71
CA GLU A 109 -43.17 5.53 -8.40
C GLU A 109 -42.29 4.31 -8.11
N ALA A 110 -40.96 4.47 -8.15
CA ALA A 110 -40.01 3.43 -7.78
C ALA A 110 -40.18 2.98 -6.32
N GLU A 111 -40.34 3.95 -5.40
CA GLU A 111 -40.57 3.68 -3.97
C GLU A 111 -41.91 2.98 -3.72
N ALA A 112 -42.97 3.37 -4.44
CA ALA A 112 -44.27 2.72 -4.35
C ALA A 112 -44.19 1.26 -4.80
N LYS A 113 -43.53 1.01 -5.94
CA LYS A 113 -43.34 -0.36 -6.43
C LYS A 113 -42.47 -1.21 -5.52
N ALA A 114 -41.44 -0.61 -4.92
CA ALA A 114 -40.61 -1.26 -3.93
C ALA A 114 -41.39 -1.70 -2.69
N LYS A 115 -42.29 -0.83 -2.18
CA LYS A 115 -43.15 -1.15 -1.05
C LYS A 115 -44.16 -2.25 -1.35
N GLU A 116 -44.76 -2.21 -2.55
CA GLU A 116 -45.66 -3.25 -3.06
C GLU A 116 -44.97 -4.61 -3.03
N LEU A 117 -43.82 -4.75 -3.71
CA LEU A 117 -43.08 -6.02 -3.80
C LEU A 117 -42.53 -6.49 -2.44
N ALA A 118 -42.06 -5.57 -1.59
CA ALA A 118 -41.65 -5.94 -0.23
C ALA A 118 -42.81 -6.45 0.63
N GLY A 119 -44.04 -6.01 0.34
CA GLY A 119 -45.27 -6.50 0.96
C GLY A 119 -45.65 -7.94 0.56
N GLU A 120 -45.11 -8.43 -0.57
CA GLU A 120 -45.30 -9.81 -1.05
C GLU A 120 -44.38 -10.82 -0.36
N TYR A 121 -43.65 -10.42 0.69
CA TYR A 121 -42.87 -11.33 1.50
C TYR A 121 -43.80 -12.30 2.26
N GLN A 122 -43.86 -13.56 1.83
CA GLN A 122 -44.85 -14.53 2.34
C GLN A 122 -44.33 -15.36 3.53
N LYS A 123 -43.06 -15.77 3.47
CA LYS A 123 -42.44 -16.71 4.42
C LYS A 123 -40.97 -16.35 4.61
N PRO A 124 -40.31 -16.83 5.69
CA PRO A 124 -38.87 -16.67 5.88
C PRO A 124 -38.08 -16.92 4.59
N GLY A 125 -37.61 -15.82 4.01
CA GLY A 125 -36.77 -15.72 2.83
C GLY A 125 -37.44 -15.92 1.46
N GLY A 126 -38.76 -16.07 1.37
CA GLY A 126 -39.44 -16.38 0.10
C GLY A 126 -40.33 -15.25 -0.40
N PHE A 127 -40.10 -14.84 -1.64
CA PHE A 127 -41.03 -14.09 -2.50
C PHE A 127 -41.62 -15.04 -3.55
N PRO A 128 -42.83 -14.76 -4.08
CA PRO A 128 -43.35 -15.49 -5.24
C PRO A 128 -42.51 -15.21 -6.51
N ASP A 129 -42.62 -16.08 -7.51
CA ASP A 129 -41.74 -16.06 -8.70
C ASP A 129 -41.88 -14.76 -9.51
N ASP A 130 -43.10 -14.24 -9.64
CA ASP A 130 -43.43 -12.98 -10.30
C ASP A 130 -42.85 -11.76 -9.57
N ALA A 131 -42.77 -11.80 -8.23
CA ALA A 131 -42.04 -10.80 -7.47
C ALA A 131 -40.54 -10.85 -7.74
N TRP A 132 -39.95 -12.05 -7.86
CA TRP A 132 -38.52 -12.20 -8.18
C TRP A 132 -38.16 -11.68 -9.57
N GLU A 133 -39.02 -11.90 -10.58
CA GLU A 133 -38.83 -11.32 -11.90
C GLU A 133 -38.77 -9.79 -11.86
N GLN A 134 -39.63 -9.18 -11.04
CA GLN A 134 -39.68 -7.74 -10.87
C GLN A 134 -38.52 -7.20 -10.03
N ILE A 135 -38.14 -7.88 -8.94
CA ILE A 135 -36.94 -7.54 -8.15
C ILE A 135 -35.71 -7.56 -9.05
N ARG A 136 -35.54 -8.61 -9.87
CA ARG A 136 -34.43 -8.70 -10.83
C ARG A 136 -34.46 -7.57 -11.86
N LYS A 137 -35.65 -7.19 -12.34
CA LYS A 137 -35.82 -6.07 -13.28
C LYS A 137 -35.40 -4.74 -12.67
N TYR A 138 -35.71 -4.49 -11.39
CA TYR A 138 -35.52 -3.19 -10.75
C TYR A 138 -34.30 -3.10 -9.80
N GLN A 139 -33.53 -4.18 -9.62
CA GLN A 139 -32.42 -4.29 -8.66
C GLN A 139 -31.34 -3.20 -8.78
N SER A 140 -31.17 -2.61 -9.97
CA SER A 140 -30.13 -1.59 -10.23
C SER A 140 -30.63 -0.16 -10.01
N ASP A 141 -31.90 0.03 -9.65
CA ASP A 141 -32.49 1.33 -9.40
C ASP A 141 -32.27 1.75 -7.93
N PRO A 142 -31.62 2.89 -7.66
CA PRO A 142 -31.28 3.31 -6.30
C PRO A 142 -32.49 3.67 -5.44
N ASP A 143 -33.53 4.26 -6.02
CA ASP A 143 -34.76 4.62 -5.29
C ASP A 143 -35.55 3.36 -4.93
N PHE A 144 -35.66 2.43 -5.87
CA PHE A 144 -36.29 1.13 -5.65
C PHE A 144 -35.52 0.31 -4.60
N ALA A 145 -34.21 0.12 -4.76
CA ALA A 145 -33.39 -0.72 -3.89
C ALA A 145 -33.42 -0.22 -2.44
N ARG A 146 -33.28 1.10 -2.24
CA ARG A 146 -33.36 1.73 -0.93
C ARG A 146 -34.73 1.53 -0.28
N ALA A 147 -35.81 1.82 -1.00
CA ALA A 147 -37.16 1.69 -0.46
C ALA A 147 -37.54 0.23 -0.19
N PHE A 148 -37.10 -0.69 -1.04
CA PHE A 148 -37.38 -2.12 -0.92
C PHE A 148 -36.75 -2.68 0.36
N LEU A 149 -35.44 -2.47 0.56
CA LEU A 149 -34.76 -2.94 1.77
C LEU A 149 -35.26 -2.23 3.03
N LYS A 150 -35.56 -0.92 2.94
CA LYS A 150 -36.11 -0.18 4.08
C LYS A 150 -37.46 -0.76 4.51
N GLN A 151 -38.31 -1.13 3.56
CA GLN A 151 -39.61 -1.75 3.83
C GLN A 151 -39.46 -3.19 4.33
N LEU A 152 -38.49 -3.94 3.80
CA LEU A 152 -38.23 -5.32 4.17
C LEU A 152 -37.69 -5.41 5.61
N GLY A 153 -36.79 -4.51 6.01
CA GLY A 153 -36.12 -4.59 7.31
C GLY A 153 -34.92 -5.54 7.30
N PRO A 154 -34.01 -5.43 8.28
CA PRO A 154 -32.74 -6.17 8.27
C PRO A 154 -32.96 -7.65 8.52
N GLU A 155 -33.85 -8.00 9.44
CA GLU A 155 -34.16 -9.39 9.80
C GLU A 155 -34.70 -10.16 8.58
N LYS A 156 -35.72 -9.63 7.90
CA LYS A 156 -36.29 -10.30 6.72
C LYS A 156 -35.30 -10.35 5.56
N ALA A 157 -34.52 -9.29 5.34
CA ALA A 157 -33.46 -9.29 4.33
C ALA A 157 -32.41 -10.38 4.59
N ALA A 158 -32.03 -10.57 5.85
CA ALA A 158 -31.11 -11.62 6.24
C ALA A 158 -31.73 -13.01 5.99
N TRP A 159 -33.02 -13.21 6.27
CA TRP A 159 -33.73 -14.45 5.93
C TRP A 159 -33.80 -14.73 4.43
N VAL A 160 -33.97 -13.70 3.60
CA VAL A 160 -33.91 -13.82 2.13
C VAL A 160 -32.51 -14.30 1.71
N ALA A 161 -31.46 -13.67 2.23
CA ALA A 161 -30.09 -14.06 1.95
C ALA A 161 -29.82 -15.54 2.32
N GLY A 162 -30.22 -15.93 3.54
CA GLY A 162 -30.02 -17.30 4.03
C GLY A 162 -30.74 -18.35 3.20
N ARG A 163 -31.99 -18.10 2.85
CA ARG A 163 -32.77 -19.01 1.99
C ARG A 163 -32.13 -19.16 0.61
N LEU A 164 -31.81 -18.04 -0.04
CA LEU A 164 -31.25 -18.05 -1.40
C LEU A 164 -29.89 -18.74 -1.49
N ARG A 165 -29.09 -18.70 -0.42
CA ARG A 165 -27.80 -19.40 -0.38
C ARG A 165 -27.95 -20.90 -0.10
N THR A 166 -28.85 -21.28 0.81
CA THR A 166 -28.87 -22.64 1.37
C THR A 166 -29.88 -23.57 0.72
N TRP A 167 -30.92 -23.04 0.07
CA TRP A 167 -32.00 -23.87 -0.48
C TRP A 167 -31.76 -24.08 -1.98
N ASP A 168 -31.70 -25.36 -2.38
CA ASP A 168 -31.56 -25.79 -3.77
C ASP A 168 -32.92 -25.69 -4.49
N GLU A 169 -33.42 -24.46 -4.61
CA GLU A 169 -34.60 -24.13 -5.42
C GLU A 169 -34.14 -23.68 -6.82
N GLU A 170 -34.91 -24.04 -7.85
CA GLU A 170 -34.65 -23.58 -9.22
C GLU A 170 -34.61 -22.04 -9.27
N GLY A 171 -33.57 -21.48 -9.88
CA GLY A 171 -33.37 -20.03 -9.96
C GLY A 171 -32.78 -19.37 -8.71
N SER A 172 -32.43 -20.12 -7.66
CA SER A 172 -31.86 -19.59 -6.41
C SER A 172 -30.58 -18.77 -6.64
N ALA A 173 -29.68 -19.21 -7.52
CA ALA A 173 -28.45 -18.50 -7.85
C ALA A 173 -28.71 -17.15 -8.54
N GLU A 174 -29.64 -17.11 -9.50
CA GLU A 174 -30.04 -15.88 -10.20
C GLU A 174 -30.71 -14.90 -9.24
N ARG A 175 -31.55 -15.41 -8.33
CA ARG A 175 -32.22 -14.62 -7.28
C ARG A 175 -31.22 -14.09 -6.26
N LEU A 176 -30.24 -14.90 -5.84
CA LEU A 176 -29.15 -14.48 -4.96
C LEU A 176 -28.34 -13.36 -5.61
N ALA A 177 -27.99 -13.52 -6.89
CA ALA A 177 -27.29 -12.50 -7.64
C ALA A 177 -28.12 -11.22 -7.77
N ALA A 178 -29.43 -11.36 -7.95
CA ALA A 178 -30.33 -10.22 -8.04
C ALA A 178 -30.44 -9.45 -6.73
N PHE A 179 -30.65 -10.18 -5.63
CA PHE A 179 -30.74 -9.61 -4.30
C PHE A 179 -29.39 -9.01 -3.85
N GLY A 180 -28.27 -9.63 -4.19
CA GLY A 180 -26.93 -9.11 -3.91
C GLY A 180 -26.67 -7.78 -4.63
N ARG A 181 -27.03 -7.67 -5.92
CA ARG A 181 -26.96 -6.40 -6.65
C ARG A 181 -27.86 -5.31 -6.05
N LEU A 182 -29.08 -5.68 -5.65
CA LEU A 182 -30.00 -4.76 -4.98
C LEU A 182 -29.42 -4.24 -3.65
N MET A 183 -28.84 -5.13 -2.84
CA MET A 183 -28.18 -4.74 -1.59
C MET A 183 -26.92 -3.90 -1.82
N ALA A 184 -26.14 -4.21 -2.87
CA ALA A 184 -24.98 -3.41 -3.26
C ALA A 184 -25.40 -1.97 -3.58
N VAL A 185 -26.43 -1.76 -4.40
CA VAL A 185 -26.96 -0.42 -4.71
C VAL A 185 -27.45 0.29 -3.45
N ALA A 186 -28.22 -0.40 -2.60
CA ALA A 186 -28.74 0.19 -1.37
C ALA A 186 -27.64 0.53 -0.34
N SER A 187 -26.48 -0.15 -0.37
CA SER A 187 -25.36 0.15 0.52
C SER A 187 -24.81 1.57 0.32
N HIS A 188 -24.87 2.12 -0.91
CA HIS A 188 -24.46 3.50 -1.22
C HIS A 188 -25.44 4.57 -0.73
N GLN A 189 -26.60 4.15 -0.23
CA GLN A 189 -27.67 5.02 0.25
C GLN A 189 -27.67 5.14 1.79
N GLY A 190 -26.64 4.60 2.46
CA GLY A 190 -26.47 4.67 3.91
C GLY A 190 -27.50 3.85 4.70
N LEU A 191 -28.16 2.88 4.06
CA LEU A 191 -29.18 2.05 4.70
C LEU A 191 -28.57 0.88 5.50
N ILE A 192 -27.44 0.34 5.03
CA ILE A 192 -26.77 -0.82 5.63
C ILE A 192 -25.68 -0.29 6.56
N ASP A 193 -26.05 -0.02 7.81
CA ASP A 193 -25.15 0.41 8.87
C ASP A 193 -24.79 -0.73 9.84
N GLU A 194 -24.00 -0.45 10.88
CA GLU A 194 -23.61 -1.43 11.88
C GLU A 194 -24.84 -2.05 12.60
N ALA A 195 -25.90 -1.27 12.86
CA ALA A 195 -27.11 -1.77 13.49
C ALA A 195 -27.87 -2.73 12.57
N TRP A 196 -27.90 -2.45 11.27
CA TRP A 196 -28.46 -3.32 10.26
C TRP A 196 -27.72 -4.66 10.21
N LEU A 197 -26.38 -4.61 10.17
CA LEU A 197 -25.51 -5.79 10.05
C LEU A 197 -25.52 -6.72 11.26
N LYS A 198 -25.97 -6.26 12.44
CA LYS A 198 -26.15 -7.11 13.63
C LYS A 198 -27.16 -8.24 13.43
N ASN A 199 -28.00 -8.16 12.40
CA ASN A 199 -28.97 -9.21 12.04
C ASN A 199 -28.32 -10.37 11.26
N PHE A 200 -27.07 -10.22 10.82
CA PHE A 200 -26.25 -11.28 10.24
C PHE A 200 -25.29 -11.81 11.32
N THR A 201 -25.67 -12.91 11.96
CA THR A 201 -24.87 -13.46 13.07
C THR A 201 -23.62 -14.19 12.54
N PRO A 202 -22.50 -14.21 13.27
CA PRO A 202 -21.30 -14.92 12.81
C PRO A 202 -21.51 -16.42 12.58
N ASN A 203 -22.30 -17.09 13.44
CA ASN A 203 -22.39 -18.55 13.48
C ASN A 203 -23.77 -19.11 13.07
N GLY A 204 -24.71 -18.28 12.62
CA GLY A 204 -26.03 -18.74 12.14
C GLY A 204 -26.81 -19.58 13.16
N GLY A 205 -26.62 -19.33 14.47
CA GLY A 205 -27.13 -20.20 15.54
C GLY A 205 -28.63 -20.43 15.40
N GLY A 206 -29.02 -21.69 15.16
CA GLY A 206 -30.43 -22.11 15.05
C GLY A 206 -31.03 -22.05 13.64
N GLY A 207 -30.23 -21.98 12.58
CA GLY A 207 -30.72 -21.89 11.20
C GLY A 207 -31.14 -20.49 10.78
N GLY A 208 -30.76 -19.49 11.58
CA GLY A 208 -30.96 -18.08 11.27
C GLY A 208 -29.89 -17.54 10.30
N PRO A 209 -30.13 -16.35 9.73
CA PRO A 209 -29.20 -15.69 8.83
C PRO A 209 -27.81 -15.47 9.45
N SER A 210 -26.80 -15.62 8.61
CA SER A 210 -25.40 -15.64 8.98
C SER A 210 -24.56 -14.73 8.10
N LEU A 211 -23.36 -14.40 8.57
CA LEU A 211 -22.38 -13.68 7.75
C LEU A 211 -21.98 -14.45 6.48
N TYR A 212 -22.17 -15.78 6.40
CA TYR A 212 -21.98 -16.54 5.16
C TYR A 212 -22.98 -16.14 4.08
N ASP A 213 -24.21 -15.82 4.48
CA ASP A 213 -25.25 -15.37 3.54
C ASP A 213 -24.89 -14.00 2.98
N LEU A 214 -24.35 -13.12 3.83
CA LEU A 214 -23.85 -11.82 3.42
C LEU A 214 -22.63 -11.94 2.49
N ALA A 215 -21.67 -12.81 2.81
CA ALA A 215 -20.50 -13.05 1.96
C ALA A 215 -20.91 -13.52 0.56
N ALA A 216 -21.93 -14.37 0.45
CA ALA A 216 -22.46 -14.82 -0.84
C ALA A 216 -23.11 -13.67 -1.63
N LEU A 217 -23.85 -12.77 -0.98
CA LEU A 217 -24.42 -11.58 -1.61
C LEU A 217 -23.37 -10.58 -2.08
N MET A 218 -22.29 -10.39 -1.30
CA MET A 218 -21.20 -9.47 -1.64
C MET A 218 -20.46 -9.87 -2.93
N LYS A 219 -20.61 -11.12 -3.38
CA LYS A 219 -20.11 -11.57 -4.68
C LYS A 219 -20.88 -10.97 -5.87
N HIS A 220 -21.92 -10.17 -5.62
CA HIS A 220 -22.76 -9.59 -6.64
C HIS A 220 -22.94 -8.07 -6.43
N GLY A 221 -22.75 -7.32 -7.51
CA GLY A 221 -22.87 -5.86 -7.50
C GLY A 221 -21.62 -5.15 -7.01
N VAL A 222 -21.70 -3.82 -6.95
CA VAL A 222 -20.60 -2.96 -6.53
C VAL A 222 -20.98 -2.31 -5.20
N TRP A 223 -20.48 -2.88 -4.11
CA TRP A 223 -20.84 -2.44 -2.76
C TRP A 223 -20.11 -1.16 -2.38
N ASN A 224 -20.73 -0.39 -1.50
CA ASN A 224 -20.16 0.80 -0.90
C ASN A 224 -18.93 0.45 -0.06
N LYS A 225 -17.84 1.17 -0.29
CA LYS A 225 -16.56 1.03 0.41
C LYS A 225 -16.70 0.95 1.95
N ASP A 226 -17.40 1.92 2.56
CA ASP A 226 -17.51 1.98 4.02
C ASP A 226 -18.34 0.81 4.58
N THR A 227 -19.37 0.39 3.83
CA THR A 227 -20.15 -0.82 4.15
C THR A 227 -19.28 -2.08 4.12
N LEU A 228 -18.44 -2.23 3.08
CA LEU A 228 -17.49 -3.34 2.98
C LEU A 228 -16.49 -3.37 4.14
N VAL A 229 -15.95 -2.22 4.53
CA VAL A 229 -15.04 -2.10 5.68
C VAL A 229 -15.75 -2.54 6.97
N MET A 230 -16.98 -2.06 7.22
CA MET A 230 -17.76 -2.48 8.39
C MET A 230 -18.00 -3.99 8.44
N ILE A 231 -18.38 -4.60 7.31
CA ILE A 231 -18.60 -6.04 7.21
C ILE A 231 -17.31 -6.81 7.49
N GLY A 232 -16.19 -6.38 6.89
CA GLY A 232 -14.88 -6.98 7.13
C GLY A 232 -14.45 -6.92 8.60
N GLN A 233 -14.65 -5.78 9.27
CA GLN A 233 -14.37 -5.64 10.70
C GLN A 233 -15.24 -6.55 11.57
N GLN A 234 -16.50 -6.77 11.19
CA GLN A 234 -17.37 -7.71 11.88
C GLN A 234 -16.93 -9.17 11.68
N ALA A 235 -16.52 -9.54 10.46
CA ALA A 235 -16.00 -10.86 10.15
C ALA A 235 -14.74 -11.20 10.96
N LEU A 236 -13.81 -10.24 11.06
CA LEU A 236 -12.59 -10.38 11.85
C LEU A 236 -12.88 -10.61 13.35
N LYS A 237 -14.04 -10.20 13.86
CA LYS A 237 -14.48 -10.44 15.25
C LYS A 237 -15.17 -11.79 15.45
N ALA A 238 -15.47 -12.53 14.39
CA ALA A 238 -16.08 -13.86 14.48
C ALA A 238 -15.14 -14.87 15.14
N ASP A 239 -15.71 -15.94 15.71
CA ASP A 239 -14.94 -17.04 16.29
C ASP A 239 -14.22 -17.84 15.19
N GLN A 240 -12.91 -17.64 15.10
CA GLN A 240 -12.09 -18.16 14.01
C GLN A 240 -11.87 -19.69 14.06
N ALA A 241 -12.05 -20.35 15.21
CA ALA A 241 -11.77 -21.79 15.35
C ALA A 241 -12.95 -22.70 14.98
N ALA A 242 -14.19 -22.20 15.00
CA ALA A 242 -15.39 -22.97 14.68
C ALA A 242 -15.84 -22.82 13.21
N GLY A 243 -14.87 -22.72 12.29
CA GLY A 243 -15.10 -22.44 10.86
C GLY A 243 -15.25 -20.95 10.54
N GLY A 244 -15.16 -20.04 11.51
CA GLY A 244 -15.19 -18.61 11.25
C GLY A 244 -13.99 -18.10 10.45
N ASN A 245 -12.89 -18.85 10.38
CA ASN A 245 -11.77 -18.58 9.48
C ASN A 245 -12.18 -18.62 8.00
N TYR A 246 -12.90 -19.65 7.55
CA TYR A 246 -13.38 -19.74 6.16
C TYR A 246 -14.38 -18.64 5.82
N LEU A 247 -15.29 -18.32 6.75
CA LEU A 247 -16.18 -17.18 6.63
C LEU A 247 -15.39 -15.87 6.45
N THR A 248 -14.40 -15.66 7.31
CA THR A 248 -13.57 -14.45 7.28
C THR A 248 -12.81 -14.37 5.97
N ALA A 249 -12.26 -15.48 5.49
CA ALA A 249 -11.61 -15.58 4.18
C ALA A 249 -12.57 -15.20 3.04
N ASP A 250 -13.77 -15.78 2.99
CA ASP A 250 -14.80 -15.46 1.99
C ASP A 250 -15.20 -13.97 2.01
N ILE A 251 -15.31 -13.37 3.20
CA ILE A 251 -15.61 -11.94 3.33
C ILE A 251 -14.44 -11.07 2.86
N LEU A 252 -13.19 -11.41 3.22
CA LEU A 252 -12.02 -10.69 2.75
C LEU A 252 -11.87 -10.80 1.22
N ASP A 253 -12.17 -11.95 0.63
CA ASP A 253 -12.25 -12.13 -0.83
C ASP A 253 -13.28 -11.19 -1.48
N ALA A 254 -14.44 -11.05 -0.85
CA ALA A 254 -15.48 -10.17 -1.34
C ALA A 254 -15.12 -8.68 -1.17
N VAL A 255 -14.47 -8.31 -0.06
CA VAL A 255 -13.93 -6.96 0.17
C VAL A 255 -12.82 -6.63 -0.83
N ALA A 256 -12.00 -7.61 -1.22
CA ALA A 256 -10.93 -7.46 -2.22
C ALA A 256 -11.42 -7.07 -3.62
N ARG A 257 -12.74 -7.06 -3.87
CA ARG A 257 -13.31 -6.53 -5.12
C ARG A 257 -13.41 -5.00 -5.13
N ASN A 258 -13.11 -4.36 -4.00
CA ASN A 258 -13.03 -2.92 -3.85
C ASN A 258 -11.67 -2.57 -3.22
N PRO A 259 -10.68 -2.16 -4.04
CA PRO A 259 -9.32 -1.93 -3.58
C PRO A 259 -9.20 -0.92 -2.44
N MET A 260 -9.97 0.17 -2.52
CA MET A 260 -9.96 1.20 -1.46
C MET A 260 -10.54 0.67 -0.15
N ALA A 261 -11.59 -0.16 -0.20
CA ALA A 261 -12.16 -0.80 0.99
C ALA A 261 -11.18 -1.81 1.60
N ALA A 262 -10.54 -2.62 0.76
CA ALA A 262 -9.52 -3.58 1.19
C ALA A 262 -8.34 -2.87 1.86
N SER A 263 -7.84 -1.78 1.25
CA SER A 263 -6.75 -0.97 1.79
C SER A 263 -7.09 -0.34 3.14
N GLU A 264 -8.29 0.24 3.27
CA GLU A 264 -8.74 0.85 4.50
C GLU A 264 -8.96 -0.19 5.62
N LEU A 265 -9.59 -1.32 5.30
CA LEU A 265 -9.76 -2.42 6.24
C LEU A 265 -8.41 -2.98 6.70
N TYR A 266 -7.47 -3.19 5.77
CA TYR A 266 -6.15 -3.72 6.10
C TYR A 266 -5.37 -2.71 6.95
N GLY A 267 -5.42 -1.42 6.64
CA GLY A 267 -4.81 -0.39 7.47
C GLY A 267 -5.33 -0.36 8.92
N LYS A 268 -6.66 -0.49 9.09
CA LYS A 268 -7.33 -0.49 10.41
C LYS A 268 -7.08 -1.77 11.22
N GLU A 269 -7.00 -2.92 10.57
CA GLU A 269 -6.92 -4.24 11.20
C GLU A 269 -5.57 -4.94 10.92
N PHE A 270 -4.52 -4.15 10.69
CA PHE A 270 -3.22 -4.59 10.18
C PHE A 270 -2.62 -5.75 10.98
N ASP A 271 -2.53 -5.61 12.31
CA ASP A 271 -1.85 -6.60 13.15
C ASP A 271 -2.62 -7.94 13.15
N ARG A 272 -3.97 -7.85 13.16
CA ARG A 272 -4.83 -9.04 13.11
C ARG A 272 -4.74 -9.74 11.76
N ILE A 273 -4.74 -9.00 10.66
CA ILE A 273 -4.64 -9.57 9.31
C ILE A 273 -3.26 -10.19 9.06
N ASN A 274 -2.17 -9.54 9.46
CA ASN A 274 -0.84 -10.11 9.37
C ASN A 274 -0.70 -11.37 10.24
N SER A 275 -1.29 -11.38 11.44
CA SER A 275 -1.34 -12.58 12.28
C SER A 275 -2.05 -13.75 11.58
N MET A 276 -3.11 -13.49 10.81
CA MET A 276 -3.75 -14.53 9.98
C MET A 276 -2.83 -15.00 8.85
N MET A 277 -2.23 -14.08 8.10
CA MET A 277 -1.31 -14.39 6.98
C MET A 277 -0.08 -15.21 7.41
N ARG A 278 0.39 -15.02 8.64
CA ARG A 278 1.47 -15.80 9.26
C ARG A 278 1.00 -17.10 9.90
N GLY A 279 -0.29 -17.41 9.88
CA GLY A 279 -0.84 -18.57 10.56
C GLY A 279 -0.64 -18.52 12.08
N GLN A 280 -0.61 -17.32 12.66
CA GLN A 280 -0.46 -17.10 14.10
C GLN A 280 -1.80 -16.80 14.77
N ALA A 281 -2.81 -16.36 14.00
CA ALA A 281 -4.14 -16.13 14.51
C ALA A 281 -4.83 -17.47 14.86
N PHE A 282 -5.52 -17.51 16.00
CA PHE A 282 -6.32 -18.67 16.40
C PHE A 282 -7.31 -19.05 15.28
N GLY A 283 -7.41 -20.33 14.92
CA GLY A 283 -8.19 -20.80 13.76
C GLY A 283 -7.46 -20.75 12.40
N TRP A 284 -6.32 -20.07 12.33
CA TRP A 284 -5.45 -19.99 11.15
C TRP A 284 -4.09 -20.67 11.37
N VAL A 285 -3.88 -21.28 12.54
CA VAL A 285 -2.62 -21.92 12.92
C VAL A 285 -2.45 -23.26 12.20
N ASN A 286 -1.23 -23.51 11.69
CA ASN A 286 -0.80 -24.77 11.08
C ASN A 286 -1.65 -25.25 9.89
N THR A 287 -2.27 -24.33 9.16
CA THR A 287 -3.02 -24.65 7.93
C THR A 287 -2.34 -24.05 6.72
N THR A 288 -2.28 -24.82 5.64
CA THR A 288 -1.87 -24.38 4.30
C THR A 288 -3.04 -24.49 3.33
N ASP A 289 -4.28 -24.48 3.84
CA ASP A 289 -5.50 -24.64 3.02
C ASP A 289 -5.60 -23.46 2.03
N PRO A 290 -5.60 -23.71 0.70
CA PRO A 290 -5.74 -22.66 -0.31
C PRO A 290 -7.03 -21.86 -0.16
N LYS A 291 -8.09 -22.44 0.41
CA LYS A 291 -9.35 -21.72 0.69
C LYS A 291 -9.20 -20.59 1.72
N LEU A 292 -8.12 -20.59 2.48
CA LEU A 292 -7.76 -19.53 3.41
C LEU A 292 -6.66 -18.64 2.82
N GLY A 293 -5.66 -19.24 2.17
CA GLY A 293 -4.52 -18.54 1.56
C GLY A 293 -4.91 -17.67 0.37
N ASP A 294 -5.65 -18.20 -0.62
CA ASP A 294 -5.96 -17.47 -1.85
C ASP A 294 -6.80 -16.20 -1.60
N PRO A 295 -7.83 -16.23 -0.71
CA PRO A 295 -8.54 -15.02 -0.33
C PRO A 295 -7.66 -13.96 0.34
N LEU A 296 -6.77 -14.37 1.25
CA LEU A 296 -5.83 -13.45 1.91
C LEU A 296 -4.85 -12.83 0.93
N ALA A 297 -4.36 -13.62 -0.03
CA ALA A 297 -3.49 -13.16 -1.11
C ALA A 297 -4.17 -12.11 -2.00
N ARG A 298 -5.38 -12.41 -2.49
CA ARG A 298 -6.17 -11.46 -3.29
C ARG A 298 -6.51 -10.20 -2.49
N PHE A 299 -6.84 -10.36 -1.21
CA PHE A 299 -7.09 -9.24 -0.32
C PHE A 299 -5.85 -8.36 -0.13
N MET A 300 -4.67 -8.94 0.13
CA MET A 300 -3.41 -8.20 0.22
C MET A 300 -3.14 -7.43 -1.07
N LYS A 301 -3.17 -8.12 -2.22
CA LYS A 301 -2.92 -7.51 -3.53
C LYS A 301 -3.88 -6.37 -3.83
N SER A 302 -5.17 -6.57 -3.55
CA SER A 302 -6.15 -5.51 -3.76
C SER A 302 -5.93 -4.32 -2.83
N ALA A 303 -5.63 -4.57 -1.56
CA ALA A 303 -5.39 -3.55 -0.54
C ALA A 303 -4.13 -2.71 -0.77
N THR A 304 -3.16 -3.21 -1.53
CA THR A 304 -1.87 -2.55 -1.80
C THR A 304 -1.73 -2.17 -3.28
N VAL A 305 -1.58 -3.15 -4.17
CA VAL A 305 -1.26 -2.97 -5.59
C VAL A 305 -2.39 -2.25 -6.32
N GLU A 306 -3.61 -2.79 -6.25
CA GLU A 306 -4.76 -2.22 -6.96
C GLU A 306 -5.24 -0.92 -6.29
N ALA A 307 -5.17 -0.86 -4.96
CA ALA A 307 -5.54 0.33 -4.21
C ALA A 307 -4.61 1.51 -4.48
N ALA A 308 -3.32 1.25 -4.68
CA ALA A 308 -2.35 2.28 -5.03
C ALA A 308 -2.75 2.99 -6.32
N GLU A 309 -3.13 2.23 -7.37
CA GLU A 309 -3.65 2.82 -8.61
C GLU A 309 -4.95 3.57 -8.40
N ALA A 310 -5.89 2.99 -7.65
CA ALA A 310 -7.17 3.64 -7.36
C ALA A 310 -6.97 4.98 -6.63
N TYR A 311 -6.12 5.02 -5.61
CA TYR A 311 -5.81 6.24 -4.86
C TYR A 311 -5.08 7.28 -5.73
N GLU A 312 -4.15 6.87 -6.61
CA GLU A 312 -3.44 7.82 -7.47
C GLU A 312 -4.41 8.56 -8.41
N ARG A 313 -5.45 7.90 -8.92
CA ARG A 313 -6.50 8.55 -9.71
C ARG A 313 -7.36 9.55 -8.90
N THR A 314 -7.37 9.42 -7.58
CA THR A 314 -8.02 10.38 -6.65
C THR A 314 -7.09 11.47 -6.15
N ARG A 315 -5.83 11.47 -6.57
CA ARG A 315 -4.83 12.42 -6.08
C ARG A 315 -5.27 13.86 -6.34
N PRO A 316 -5.23 14.76 -5.33
CA PRO A 316 -5.51 16.17 -5.54
C PRO A 316 -4.52 16.77 -6.56
N PRO A 317 -5.00 17.43 -7.64
CA PRO A 317 -4.12 18.02 -8.64
C PRO A 317 -3.16 19.04 -8.01
N GLY A 318 -1.85 18.85 -8.25
CA GLY A 318 -0.81 19.74 -7.73
C GLY A 318 -0.47 19.54 -6.25
N ASP A 319 -1.02 18.54 -5.57
CA ASP A 319 -0.56 18.17 -4.23
C ASP A 319 0.65 17.23 -4.32
N ASP A 320 1.79 17.85 -4.07
CA ASP A 320 3.11 17.25 -4.10
C ASP A 320 3.49 16.56 -2.78
N THR A 321 2.70 16.80 -1.74
CA THR A 321 2.89 16.28 -0.39
C THR A 321 1.95 15.11 -0.08
N TRP A 322 0.94 14.90 -0.92
CA TRP A 322 0.02 13.79 -0.80
C TRP A 322 0.77 12.45 -0.86
N GLN A 323 0.54 11.62 0.15
CA GLN A 323 1.10 10.28 0.23
C GLN A 323 -0.01 9.27 -0.04
N ASN A 324 0.22 8.40 -1.01
CA ASN A 324 -0.72 7.34 -1.34
C ASN A 324 -0.95 6.44 -0.11
N PRO A 325 -2.21 6.29 0.37
CA PRO A 325 -2.52 5.45 1.52
C PRO A 325 -2.07 3.99 1.36
N ALA A 326 -2.17 3.43 0.15
CA ALA A 326 -1.76 2.05 -0.12
C ALA A 326 -0.24 1.88 -0.06
N ASP A 327 0.54 2.88 -0.49
CA ASP A 327 2.00 2.86 -0.35
C ASP A 327 2.44 2.91 1.12
N ARG A 328 1.75 3.70 1.96
CA ARG A 328 2.00 3.69 3.41
C ARG A 328 1.69 2.33 4.04
N LEU A 329 0.63 1.67 3.57
CA LEU A 329 0.30 0.32 3.98
C LEU A 329 1.40 -0.66 3.53
N ALA A 330 1.85 -0.61 2.27
CA ALA A 330 2.93 -1.45 1.77
C ALA A 330 4.22 -1.29 2.59
N LEU A 331 4.62 -0.05 2.90
CA LEU A 331 5.76 0.23 3.79
C LEU A 331 5.60 -0.42 5.17
N ARG A 332 4.40 -0.40 5.74
CA ARG A 332 4.11 -1.05 7.02
C ARG A 332 4.22 -2.57 6.91
N ILE A 333 3.73 -3.17 5.82
CA ILE A 333 3.91 -4.62 5.55
C ILE A 333 5.40 -4.96 5.45
N PHE A 334 6.19 -4.13 4.77
CA PHE A 334 7.62 -4.40 4.69
C PHE A 334 8.33 -4.32 6.05
N GLN A 335 7.96 -3.36 6.89
CA GLN A 335 8.46 -3.27 8.27
C GLN A 335 8.09 -4.51 9.07
N GLU A 336 6.85 -5.00 8.90
CA GLU A 336 6.35 -6.21 9.54
C GLU A 336 7.11 -7.47 9.09
N VAL A 337 7.40 -7.60 7.79
CA VAL A 337 8.24 -8.69 7.25
C VAL A 337 9.67 -8.62 7.76
N ALA A 338 10.27 -7.42 7.79
CA ALA A 338 11.61 -7.23 8.31
C ALA A 338 11.72 -7.55 9.81
N ALA A 339 10.70 -7.21 10.59
CA ALA A 339 10.64 -7.51 12.03
C ALA A 339 10.57 -9.01 12.33
N HIS A 340 10.09 -9.82 11.38
CA HIS A 340 9.95 -11.27 11.48
C HIS A 340 10.92 -12.01 10.54
N GLY A 341 12.10 -11.43 10.28
CA GLY A 341 13.10 -11.97 9.34
C GLY A 341 13.39 -13.46 9.56
N GLY A 342 13.30 -14.26 8.50
CA GLY A 342 13.47 -15.71 8.52
C GLY A 342 12.18 -16.53 8.61
N GLU A 343 11.01 -15.90 8.84
CA GLU A 343 9.70 -16.57 8.82
C GLU A 343 8.94 -16.26 7.52
N ASN A 344 8.63 -17.29 6.73
CA ASN A 344 7.74 -17.18 5.57
C ASN A 344 6.29 -16.94 6.03
N TYR A 345 5.42 -16.45 5.13
CA TYR A 345 4.00 -16.51 5.40
C TYR A 345 3.53 -17.97 5.50
N ALA A 346 2.39 -18.20 6.15
CA ALA A 346 1.84 -19.56 6.27
C ALA A 346 1.25 -20.08 4.96
N PHE A 347 1.01 -19.19 3.99
CA PHE A 347 0.33 -19.48 2.73
C PHE A 347 1.17 -18.99 1.55
N GLU A 348 1.60 -19.91 0.68
CA GLU A 348 2.36 -19.60 -0.55
C GLU A 348 1.69 -18.51 -1.43
N PRO A 349 0.37 -18.50 -1.68
CA PRO A 349 -0.27 -17.40 -2.41
C PRO A 349 -0.06 -16.01 -1.78
N VAL A 350 0.13 -15.95 -0.45
CA VAL A 350 0.40 -14.69 0.25
C VAL A 350 1.85 -14.25 0.05
N ASP A 351 2.80 -15.18 -0.06
CA ASP A 351 4.17 -14.87 -0.49
C ASP A 351 4.18 -14.27 -1.91
N ASP A 352 3.43 -14.86 -2.84
CA ASP A 352 3.27 -14.33 -4.21
C ASP A 352 2.65 -12.92 -4.21
N ALA A 353 1.57 -12.73 -3.45
CA ALA A 353 0.94 -11.41 -3.31
C ALA A 353 1.90 -10.38 -2.71
N PHE A 354 2.75 -10.80 -1.76
CA PHE A 354 3.79 -9.94 -1.19
C PHE A 354 4.86 -9.56 -2.23
N ILE A 355 5.27 -10.50 -3.09
CA ILE A 355 6.16 -10.20 -4.24
C ILE A 355 5.51 -9.15 -5.14
N ASP A 356 4.23 -9.29 -5.48
CA ASP A 356 3.50 -8.30 -6.27
C ASP A 356 3.51 -6.91 -5.59
N VAL A 357 3.36 -6.84 -4.26
CA VAL A 357 3.45 -5.58 -3.50
C VAL A 357 4.83 -4.95 -3.65
N VAL A 358 5.89 -5.74 -3.50
CA VAL A 358 7.28 -5.27 -3.65
C VAL A 358 7.50 -4.77 -5.08
N GLU A 359 7.17 -5.58 -6.09
CA GLU A 359 7.33 -5.20 -7.48
C GLU A 359 6.60 -3.90 -7.82
N ARG A 360 5.32 -3.77 -7.44
CA ARG A 360 4.54 -2.56 -7.72
C ARG A 360 5.09 -1.34 -6.99
N PHE A 361 5.48 -1.50 -5.73
CA PHE A 361 6.02 -0.40 -4.92
C PHE A 361 7.31 0.14 -5.54
N PHE A 362 8.18 -0.75 -6.06
CA PHE A 362 9.46 -0.36 -6.63
C PHE A 362 9.45 -0.08 -8.14
N ARG A 363 8.48 -0.58 -8.93
CA ARG A 363 8.40 -0.31 -10.39
C ARG A 363 8.30 1.18 -10.75
N GLY A 364 7.91 2.04 -9.81
CA GLY A 364 8.14 3.48 -9.97
C GLY A 364 7.23 4.19 -10.95
N ASP A 365 5.95 3.81 -11.03
CA ASP A 365 4.90 4.64 -11.69
C ASP A 365 4.66 6.00 -10.97
N TYR A 366 5.51 6.35 -10.01
CA TYR A 366 5.50 7.61 -9.29
C TYR A 366 6.65 8.50 -9.79
N ASP A 367 6.30 9.62 -10.41
CA ASP A 367 7.23 10.66 -10.89
C ASP A 367 8.05 11.36 -9.77
N ARG A 368 8.11 10.82 -8.54
CA ARG A 368 8.73 11.52 -7.40
C ARG A 368 9.52 10.63 -6.44
N PRO A 369 10.60 11.18 -5.84
CA PRO A 369 11.44 10.45 -4.90
C PRO A 369 10.74 10.31 -3.54
N LEU A 370 10.45 9.06 -3.15
CA LEU A 370 9.83 8.73 -1.86
C LEU A 370 10.77 8.88 -0.65
N LEU A 371 12.04 9.34 -0.82
CA LEU A 371 13.01 9.47 0.27
C LEU A 371 13.93 10.70 0.11
N PRO A 372 14.42 11.30 1.21
CA PRO A 372 15.29 12.47 1.16
C PRO A 372 16.66 12.14 0.56
N GLN A 373 17.15 13.06 -0.29
CA GLN A 373 18.34 12.95 -1.13
C GLN A 373 19.58 12.38 -0.41
N GLY A 374 20.05 11.23 -0.89
CA GLY A 374 21.31 10.61 -0.48
C GLY A 374 21.63 9.30 -1.22
N THR A 375 22.37 9.42 -2.32
CA THR A 375 23.30 8.39 -2.91
C THR A 375 22.79 7.11 -3.58
N MET A 376 21.50 6.95 -3.86
CA MET A 376 21.02 6.03 -4.90
C MET A 376 19.76 6.63 -5.54
N THR A 377 19.64 6.65 -6.88
CA THR A 377 18.36 7.08 -7.47
C THR A 377 17.34 5.96 -7.26
N PHE A 378 16.06 6.31 -7.10
CA PHE A 378 15.00 5.30 -6.90
C PHE A 378 14.98 4.28 -8.05
N ALA A 379 15.30 4.71 -9.28
CA ALA A 379 15.44 3.85 -10.45
C ALA A 379 16.56 2.80 -10.29
N ASP A 380 17.67 3.13 -9.63
CA ASP A 380 18.79 2.21 -9.40
C ASP A 380 18.43 1.17 -8.31
N ALA A 381 17.73 1.60 -7.25
CA ALA A 381 17.24 0.71 -6.20
C ALA A 381 16.14 -0.22 -6.72
N ALA A 382 15.24 0.30 -7.56
CA ALA A 382 14.17 -0.44 -8.21
C ALA A 382 14.70 -1.47 -9.22
N GLY A 383 15.69 -1.09 -10.03
CA GLY A 383 16.36 -2.01 -10.95
C GLY A 383 17.07 -3.16 -10.20
N LEU A 384 17.70 -2.85 -9.06
CA LEU A 384 18.32 -3.84 -8.18
C LEU A 384 17.30 -4.81 -7.57
N VAL A 385 16.12 -4.31 -7.15
CA VAL A 385 15.01 -5.13 -6.61
C VAL A 385 14.45 -6.06 -7.67
N ALA A 386 14.13 -5.54 -8.85
CA ALA A 386 13.55 -6.34 -9.94
C ALA A 386 14.52 -7.44 -10.41
N ASP A 387 15.82 -7.13 -10.47
CA ASP A 387 16.86 -8.11 -10.79
C ASP A 387 17.07 -9.14 -9.66
N LEU A 388 16.86 -8.80 -8.38
CA LEU A 388 16.96 -9.75 -7.27
C LEU A 388 15.72 -10.65 -7.15
N VAL A 389 14.51 -10.09 -7.25
CA VAL A 389 13.24 -10.83 -7.15
C VAL A 389 13.11 -11.85 -8.29
N GLY A 390 13.53 -11.51 -9.52
CA GLY A 390 13.53 -12.43 -10.65
C GLY A 390 14.57 -13.57 -10.59
N ILE A 391 15.44 -13.59 -9.58
CA ILE A 391 16.50 -14.60 -9.39
C ILE A 391 16.16 -15.60 -8.27
N PHE A 392 15.18 -15.30 -7.40
CA PHE A 392 14.89 -16.11 -6.22
C PHE A 392 13.45 -16.65 -6.21
N ASP A 393 13.29 -17.84 -6.77
CA ASP A 393 12.33 -18.83 -6.28
C ASP A 393 13.07 -20.19 -6.21
N PRO A 394 13.22 -20.88 -5.06
CA PRO A 394 12.43 -20.80 -3.82
C PRO A 394 13.21 -20.41 -2.53
N THR A 395 12.87 -19.20 -2.02
CA THR A 395 13.15 -18.57 -0.68
C THR A 395 14.64 -18.28 -0.32
N PRO A 396 15.04 -17.09 0.21
CA PRO A 396 14.38 -16.24 1.24
C PRO A 396 14.14 -14.77 0.83
N ILE A 397 12.86 -14.38 0.69
CA ILE A 397 12.40 -13.05 0.21
C ILE A 397 12.67 -11.93 1.24
N SER A 398 12.57 -12.25 2.54
CA SER A 398 12.72 -11.28 3.63
C SER A 398 14.11 -10.66 3.70
N ASP A 399 15.15 -11.41 3.31
CA ASP A 399 16.51 -10.89 3.24
C ASP A 399 16.61 -9.86 2.11
N GLY A 400 16.22 -10.16 0.88
CA GLY A 400 16.30 -9.19 -0.24
C GLY A 400 15.54 -7.88 0.00
N VAL A 401 14.31 -7.96 0.52
CA VAL A 401 13.46 -6.79 0.79
C VAL A 401 14.02 -5.95 1.94
N SER A 402 14.46 -6.58 3.03
CA SER A 402 15.10 -5.87 4.16
C SER A 402 16.37 -5.16 3.70
N GLY A 403 17.12 -5.75 2.77
CA GLY A 403 18.35 -5.19 2.23
C GLY A 403 18.11 -3.91 1.44
N VAL A 404 17.06 -3.90 0.63
CA VAL A 404 16.65 -2.77 -0.21
C VAL A 404 16.07 -1.63 0.62
N ILE A 405 15.25 -1.92 1.63
CA ILE A 405 14.70 -0.89 2.53
C ILE A 405 15.82 -0.25 3.32
N SER A 406 16.77 -1.07 3.77
CA SER A 406 17.94 -0.61 4.47
C SER A 406 18.85 0.23 3.55
N LEU A 407 19.02 -0.15 2.27
CA LEU A 407 19.69 0.68 1.26
C LEU A 407 18.99 2.03 1.04
N GLY A 408 17.66 2.04 0.90
CA GLY A 408 16.87 3.26 0.71
C GLY A 408 16.91 4.19 1.93
N GLN A 409 16.95 3.63 3.14
CA GLN A 409 17.03 4.38 4.40
C GLN A 409 18.46 4.81 4.78
N GLY A 410 19.47 4.43 3.98
CA GLY A 410 20.88 4.64 4.33
C GLY A 410 21.36 3.78 5.52
N ASP A 411 20.63 2.71 5.85
CA ASP A 411 21.04 1.65 6.76
C ASP A 411 21.85 0.58 6.01
N TRP A 412 23.12 0.87 5.83
CA TRP A 412 24.05 -0.03 5.15
C TRP A 412 24.26 -1.37 5.88
N LYS A 413 23.80 -1.51 7.14
CA LYS A 413 23.88 -2.76 7.89
C LYS A 413 22.89 -3.79 7.40
N GLY A 414 21.62 -3.40 7.27
CA GLY A 414 20.58 -4.29 6.75
C GLY A 414 20.84 -4.67 5.31
N ALA A 415 21.35 -3.72 4.51
CA ALA A 415 21.79 -3.96 3.13
C ALA A 415 22.83 -5.08 3.02
N LEU A 416 23.89 -5.00 3.82
CA LEU A 416 24.99 -5.96 3.80
C LEU A 416 24.57 -7.33 4.37
N LEU A 417 23.71 -7.36 5.39
CA LEU A 417 23.18 -8.58 5.98
C LEU A 417 22.37 -9.41 5.00
N SER A 418 21.43 -8.74 4.33
CA SER A 418 20.60 -9.32 3.28
C SER A 418 21.41 -9.88 2.12
N MET A 419 22.49 -9.20 1.74
CA MET A 419 23.41 -9.68 0.71
C MET A 419 24.29 -10.84 1.18
N ALA A 420 24.66 -10.91 2.46
CA ALA A 420 25.43 -12.02 3.01
C ALA A 420 24.59 -13.32 3.13
N ALA A 421 23.29 -13.20 3.37
CA ALA A 421 22.35 -14.33 3.37
C ALA A 421 22.17 -14.96 1.97
N MET A 422 22.45 -14.22 0.90
CA MET A 422 22.39 -14.69 -0.49
C MET A 422 23.61 -15.52 -0.93
N ILE A 423 24.70 -15.56 -0.13
CA ILE A 423 25.98 -16.24 -0.45
C ILE A 423 25.85 -17.73 -0.84
N PRO A 424 24.99 -18.55 -0.21
CA PRO A 424 24.85 -19.97 -0.59
C PRO A 424 24.39 -20.17 -2.04
N TYR A 425 23.73 -19.18 -2.65
CA TYR A 425 23.09 -19.29 -3.96
C TYR A 425 23.98 -18.82 -5.13
N PHE A 426 25.12 -18.19 -4.85
CA PHE A 426 26.10 -17.77 -5.87
C PHE A 426 26.87 -18.94 -6.53
N GLY A 427 26.59 -20.18 -6.14
CA GLY A 427 27.32 -21.38 -6.55
C GLY A 427 26.87 -22.04 -7.85
N ASP A 428 25.57 -21.94 -8.21
CA ASP A 428 25.00 -22.76 -9.31
C ASP A 428 24.21 -21.98 -10.36
N ALA A 429 23.87 -20.71 -10.16
CA ALA A 429 23.15 -19.92 -11.16
C ALA A 429 23.53 -18.43 -11.16
N GLY A 430 24.10 -17.94 -12.26
CA GLY A 430 23.91 -16.55 -12.69
C GLY A 430 25.16 -15.67 -12.85
N ALA A 431 25.39 -15.21 -14.09
CA ALA A 431 26.26 -14.06 -14.38
C ALA A 431 25.61 -12.70 -14.02
N LYS A 432 24.29 -12.66 -13.86
CA LYS A 432 23.52 -11.44 -13.57
C LYS A 432 23.69 -10.94 -12.12
N PRO A 433 23.61 -11.78 -11.04
CA PRO A 433 23.84 -11.34 -9.66
C PRO A 433 25.19 -10.64 -9.45
N VAL A 434 26.24 -11.18 -10.07
CA VAL A 434 27.60 -10.64 -9.97
C VAL A 434 27.71 -9.30 -10.72
N LYS A 435 27.11 -9.17 -11.90
CA LYS A 435 27.09 -7.89 -12.66
C LYS A 435 26.35 -6.79 -11.89
N THR A 436 25.25 -7.14 -11.24
CA THR A 436 24.48 -6.21 -10.41
C THR A 436 25.23 -5.81 -9.13
N PHE A 437 25.92 -6.74 -8.48
CA PHE A 437 26.81 -6.43 -7.35
C PHE A 437 28.02 -5.57 -7.77
N LEU A 438 28.55 -5.78 -8.98
CA LEU A 438 29.64 -4.95 -9.52
C LEU A 438 29.19 -3.50 -9.78
N ARG A 439 27.97 -3.28 -10.28
CA ARG A 439 27.38 -1.93 -10.42
C ARG A 439 27.18 -1.25 -9.06
N LEU A 440 26.82 -2.02 -8.03
CA LEU A 440 26.79 -1.51 -6.66
C LEU A 440 28.21 -1.10 -6.21
N ILE A 441 29.22 -1.95 -6.39
CA ILE A 441 30.61 -1.61 -6.03
C ILE A 441 31.11 -0.35 -6.77
N GLU A 442 30.74 -0.16 -8.03
CA GLU A 442 31.13 0.98 -8.86
C GLU A 442 30.68 2.32 -8.26
N ASN A 443 29.45 2.34 -7.75
CA ASN A 443 28.82 3.53 -7.18
C ASN A 443 29.26 3.83 -5.74
N PHE A 444 30.01 2.92 -5.09
CA PHE A 444 30.42 3.04 -3.69
C PHE A 444 31.94 2.84 -3.49
N PRO A 445 32.73 3.93 -3.41
CA PRO A 445 34.19 3.88 -3.28
C PRO A 445 34.72 3.04 -2.10
N GLY A 446 33.97 2.98 -1.00
CA GLY A 446 34.31 2.16 0.18
C GLY A 446 34.22 0.65 -0.08
N LEU A 447 33.22 0.20 -0.85
CA LEU A 447 33.06 -1.21 -1.23
C LEU A 447 34.10 -1.59 -2.29
N LYS A 448 34.43 -0.67 -3.21
CA LYS A 448 35.49 -0.85 -4.21
C LYS A 448 36.84 -1.14 -3.59
N ALA A 449 37.21 -0.38 -2.57
CA ALA A 449 38.46 -0.58 -1.82
C ALA A 449 38.46 -1.88 -1.00
N PHE A 450 37.28 -2.32 -0.53
CA PHE A 450 37.12 -3.50 0.30
C PHE A 450 37.17 -4.80 -0.51
N PHE A 451 36.40 -4.89 -1.60
CA PHE A 451 36.31 -6.08 -2.45
C PHE A 451 37.37 -6.15 -3.57
N LYS A 452 38.24 -5.13 -3.68
CA LYS A 452 39.37 -5.07 -4.63
C LYS A 452 38.97 -5.27 -6.10
N VAL A 453 37.80 -4.77 -6.49
CA VAL A 453 37.29 -4.90 -7.86
C VAL A 453 37.76 -3.71 -8.72
N PRO A 454 38.45 -3.93 -9.87
CA PRO A 454 38.80 -2.88 -10.82
C PRO A 454 37.54 -2.28 -11.49
N ALA A 455 37.48 -0.95 -11.66
CA ALA A 455 36.31 -0.28 -12.26
C ALA A 455 36.15 -0.55 -13.76
N ASP A 456 37.25 -0.86 -14.43
CA ASP A 456 37.34 -0.81 -15.89
C ASP A 456 36.77 -2.09 -16.55
N ASP A 457 36.33 -3.07 -15.75
CA ASP A 457 36.05 -4.45 -16.15
C ASP A 457 34.57 -4.89 -16.01
N ILE A 458 33.67 -4.00 -15.56
CA ILE A 458 32.27 -4.35 -15.22
C ILE A 458 31.43 -4.73 -16.45
N ALA A 459 31.85 -4.32 -17.65
CA ALA A 459 31.21 -4.67 -18.92
C ALA A 459 31.75 -5.99 -19.55
N ASP A 460 32.86 -6.53 -19.05
CA ASP A 460 33.52 -7.70 -19.64
C ASP A 460 33.00 -9.01 -19.02
N GLU A 461 32.04 -9.62 -19.72
CA GLU A 461 31.39 -10.86 -19.28
C GLU A 461 32.35 -12.05 -19.19
N SER A 462 33.55 -11.97 -19.76
CA SER A 462 34.57 -13.01 -19.64
C SER A 462 35.25 -13.04 -18.27
N LYS A 463 35.18 -11.94 -17.49
CA LYS A 463 35.85 -11.79 -16.17
C LYS A 463 34.92 -12.03 -15.00
N LEU A 464 33.65 -12.29 -15.27
CA LEU A 464 32.57 -12.44 -14.29
C LEU A 464 32.83 -13.54 -13.24
N ALA A 465 33.46 -14.66 -13.64
CA ALA A 465 33.88 -15.71 -12.72
C ALA A 465 35.03 -15.28 -11.78
N ALA A 466 35.95 -14.45 -12.28
CA ALA A 466 37.04 -13.89 -11.47
C ALA A 466 36.50 -12.86 -10.46
N HIS A 467 35.50 -12.06 -10.85
CA HIS A 467 34.80 -11.15 -9.96
C HIS A 467 34.01 -11.89 -8.89
N ALA A 468 33.24 -12.93 -9.24
CA ALA A 468 32.54 -13.78 -8.29
C ALA A 468 33.50 -14.37 -7.24
N LYS A 469 34.67 -14.82 -7.70
CA LYS A 469 35.76 -15.31 -6.84
C LYS A 469 36.31 -14.22 -5.92
N ALA A 470 36.60 -13.02 -6.44
CA ALA A 470 37.10 -11.90 -5.64
C ALA A 470 36.08 -11.43 -4.58
N ILE A 471 34.80 -11.42 -4.93
CA ILE A 471 33.70 -11.11 -4.01
C ILE A 471 33.63 -12.14 -2.89
N LYS A 472 33.63 -13.44 -3.24
CA LYS A 472 33.64 -14.55 -2.29
C LYS A 472 34.86 -14.53 -1.36
N GLU A 473 36.04 -14.26 -1.92
CA GLU A 473 37.28 -14.09 -1.16
C GLU A 473 37.25 -12.85 -0.26
N GLY A 474 36.63 -11.75 -0.69
CA GLY A 474 36.38 -10.57 0.14
C GLY A 474 35.47 -10.86 1.34
N PHE A 475 34.41 -11.64 1.14
CA PHE A 475 33.53 -12.09 2.22
C PHE A 475 34.20 -13.09 3.17
N GLU A 476 34.99 -14.04 2.66
CA GLU A 476 35.76 -14.96 3.51
C GLU A 476 36.90 -14.24 4.24
N SER A 477 37.53 -13.23 3.63
CA SER A 477 38.47 -12.35 4.30
C SER A 477 37.79 -11.56 5.41
N LEU A 478 36.61 -11.00 5.16
CA LEU A 478 35.81 -10.31 6.18
C LEU A 478 35.52 -11.26 7.35
N LYS A 479 35.03 -12.47 7.07
CA LYS A 479 34.73 -13.51 8.06
C LYS A 479 35.96 -13.93 8.87
N ASN A 480 37.13 -14.04 8.24
CA ASN A 480 38.39 -14.39 8.91
C ASN A 480 38.96 -13.23 9.74
N THR A 481 38.90 -11.99 9.23
CA THR A 481 39.23 -10.79 10.00
C THR A 481 38.32 -10.67 11.23
N LEU A 482 37.02 -10.93 11.08
CA LEU A 482 36.05 -10.89 12.18
C LEU A 482 36.28 -12.01 13.22
N LYS A 483 36.70 -13.21 12.79
CA LYS A 483 37.13 -14.30 13.70
C LYS A 483 38.38 -13.93 14.50
N ASN A 484 39.34 -13.26 13.88
CA ASN A 484 40.62 -12.91 14.52
C ASN A 484 40.50 -11.76 15.53
N VAL A 485 39.47 -10.91 15.43
CA VAL A 485 39.19 -9.83 16.38
C VAL A 485 38.31 -10.30 17.56
N GLY A 486 38.07 -11.62 17.69
CA GLY A 486 37.41 -12.21 18.87
C GLY A 486 35.90 -11.99 18.96
N PHE A 487 35.24 -11.62 17.84
CA PHE A 487 33.80 -11.43 17.81
C PHE A 487 33.06 -12.78 17.72
N SER A 488 32.85 -13.42 18.87
CA SER A 488 32.11 -14.68 18.98
C SER A 488 30.58 -14.52 19.01
N ASN A 489 30.06 -13.29 18.97
CA ASN A 489 28.63 -12.99 19.03
C ASN A 489 28.20 -12.16 17.80
N PRO A 490 27.28 -12.69 16.95
CA PRO A 490 26.72 -11.98 15.79
C PRO A 490 26.22 -10.57 16.11
N GLY A 491 25.58 -10.34 17.26
CA GLY A 491 25.08 -9.00 17.65
C GLY A 491 26.19 -7.95 17.79
N LYS A 492 27.37 -8.34 18.31
CA LYS A 492 28.52 -7.42 18.41
C LYS A 492 29.11 -7.05 17.06
N ILE A 493 29.03 -7.97 16.08
CA ILE A 493 29.44 -7.72 14.69
C ILE A 493 28.49 -6.71 14.03
N LEU A 494 27.19 -6.79 14.34
CA LEU A 494 26.19 -5.84 13.83
C LEU A 494 26.32 -4.45 14.46
N ASP A 495 26.70 -4.37 15.74
CA ASP A 495 27.01 -3.09 16.38
C ASP A 495 28.25 -2.45 15.77
N ALA A 496 29.31 -3.24 15.56
CA ALA A 496 30.55 -2.84 14.90
C ALA A 496 30.34 -2.25 13.50
N LEU A 497 29.59 -2.94 12.63
CA LEU A 497 29.29 -2.46 11.28
C LEU A 497 28.48 -1.15 11.29
N GLY A 498 27.65 -0.95 12.31
CA GLY A 498 26.87 0.27 12.46
C GLY A 498 27.67 1.49 12.82
N VAL A 499 28.68 1.28 13.67
CA VAL A 499 29.61 2.32 14.06
C VAL A 499 30.42 2.74 12.84
N VAL A 500 30.95 1.77 12.07
CA VAL A 500 31.69 2.01 10.82
C VAL A 500 30.84 2.82 9.84
N ASN A 501 29.59 2.41 9.60
CA ASN A 501 28.69 3.12 8.69
C ASN A 501 28.44 4.57 9.11
N ARG A 502 28.16 4.80 10.40
CA ARG A 502 27.92 6.14 10.94
C ARG A 502 29.14 7.03 10.75
N LEU A 503 30.34 6.51 11.01
CA LEU A 503 31.60 7.22 10.81
C LEU A 503 31.81 7.61 9.35
N GLN A 504 31.56 6.69 8.41
CA GLN A 504 31.66 6.95 6.98
C GLN A 504 30.67 8.01 6.51
N THR A 505 29.41 7.89 6.94
CA THR A 505 28.36 8.86 6.59
C THR A 505 28.71 10.26 7.09
N ASP A 506 29.15 10.36 8.35
CA ASP A 506 29.45 11.65 8.96
C ASP A 506 30.77 12.25 8.41
N ALA A 507 31.79 11.42 8.15
CA ALA A 507 33.01 11.83 7.46
C ALA A 507 32.70 12.38 6.06
N ALA A 508 31.93 11.63 5.26
CA ALA A 508 31.58 12.02 3.89
C ALA A 508 30.81 13.34 3.87
N LYS A 509 29.78 13.49 4.72
CA LYS A 509 29.03 14.75 4.87
C LYS A 509 29.93 15.92 5.28
N PHE A 510 30.84 15.68 6.21
CA PHE A 510 31.76 16.71 6.69
C PHE A 510 32.73 17.15 5.59
N TYR A 511 33.42 16.21 4.95
CA TYR A 511 34.45 16.51 3.96
C TYR A 511 33.89 17.04 2.64
N ALA A 512 32.68 16.61 2.24
CA ALA A 512 31.97 17.22 1.12
C ALA A 512 31.70 18.72 1.35
N LYS A 513 31.39 19.10 2.59
CA LYS A 513 31.16 20.50 2.97
C LYS A 513 32.46 21.30 3.14
N TYR A 514 33.55 20.65 3.52
CA TYR A 514 34.84 21.29 3.83
C TYR A 514 36.03 20.60 3.15
N PRO A 515 36.17 20.68 1.81
CA PRO A 515 37.19 19.94 1.07
C PRO A 515 38.64 20.28 1.47
N LYS A 516 38.92 21.55 1.77
CA LYS A 516 40.25 21.98 2.27
C LYS A 516 40.63 21.33 3.61
N ILE A 517 39.64 20.94 4.40
CA ILE A 517 39.88 20.23 5.67
C ILE A 517 40.23 18.77 5.40
N ALA A 518 39.66 18.16 4.35
CA ALA A 518 40.01 16.81 3.91
C ALA A 518 41.48 16.73 3.47
N ASP A 519 41.94 17.68 2.65
CA ASP A 519 43.35 17.75 2.23
C ASP A 519 44.30 17.90 3.42
N ALA A 520 43.92 18.74 4.38
CA ALA A 520 44.71 18.96 5.59
C ALA A 520 44.75 17.72 6.51
N ALA A 521 43.64 16.97 6.60
CA ALA A 521 43.58 15.69 7.32
C ALA A 521 44.46 14.63 6.64
N ARG A 522 44.39 14.51 5.31
CA ARG A 522 45.27 13.63 4.51
C ARG A 522 46.75 13.97 4.71
N ALA A 523 47.10 15.26 4.66
CA ALA A 523 48.46 15.73 4.90
C ALA A 523 48.98 15.43 6.32
N LYS A 524 48.07 15.22 7.28
CA LYS A 524 48.38 14.80 8.65
C LYS A 524 48.33 13.29 8.83
N GLY A 525 48.01 12.52 7.78
CA GLY A 525 47.94 11.07 7.82
C GLY A 525 46.62 10.50 8.35
N LEU A 526 45.64 11.35 8.61
CA LEU A 526 44.33 10.91 9.07
C LEU A 526 43.56 10.31 7.89
N PRO A 527 42.92 9.15 8.08
CA PRO A 527 42.08 8.56 7.05
C PRO A 527 40.85 9.44 6.85
N VAL A 528 40.63 9.96 5.64
CA VAL A 528 39.40 10.70 5.31
C VAL A 528 38.37 9.82 4.61
N ASP A 529 38.80 8.62 4.23
CA ASP A 529 38.06 7.53 3.60
C ASP A 529 38.54 6.20 4.21
N GLY A 530 37.95 5.09 3.79
CA GLY A 530 38.25 3.75 4.32
C GLY A 530 37.31 3.28 5.43
N PRO A 531 37.57 2.10 6.03
CA PRO A 531 36.66 1.47 6.99
C PRO A 531 36.45 2.31 8.25
N ILE A 532 37.49 2.97 8.75
CA ILE A 532 37.42 3.83 9.94
C ILE A 532 37.97 5.21 9.58
N PRO A 533 37.14 6.11 9.02
CA PRO A 533 37.56 7.45 8.71
C PRO A 533 37.58 8.33 9.96
N PHE A 534 38.51 9.28 10.00
CA PHE A 534 38.53 10.35 10.98
C PHE A 534 37.39 11.32 10.69
N VAL A 535 36.47 11.49 11.64
CA VAL A 535 35.39 12.48 11.55
C VAL A 535 35.76 13.71 12.37
N PRO A 536 36.05 14.87 11.76
CA PRO A 536 36.50 16.02 12.52
C PRO A 536 35.38 16.58 13.40
N LYS A 537 35.70 16.95 14.65
CA LYS A 537 34.75 17.68 15.50
C LYS A 537 34.42 19.06 14.93
N ARG A 538 33.25 19.59 15.28
CA ARG A 538 32.84 20.93 14.85
C ARG A 538 33.89 21.96 15.27
N GLY A 539 34.38 22.75 14.30
CA GLY A 539 35.43 23.74 14.53
C GLY A 539 36.85 23.18 14.64
N TRP A 540 37.10 21.94 14.19
CA TRP A 540 38.45 21.37 14.12
C TRP A 540 39.39 22.25 13.29
N ASP A 541 40.54 22.61 13.87
CA ASP A 541 41.58 23.42 13.24
C ASP A 541 42.79 22.53 12.90
N PRO A 542 43.00 22.17 11.63
CA PRO A 542 44.09 21.28 11.23
C PRO A 542 45.48 21.87 11.48
N LYS A 543 45.61 23.19 11.68
CA LYS A 543 46.90 23.82 12.00
C LYS A 543 47.33 23.56 13.44
N LYS A 544 46.37 23.37 14.35
CA LYS A 544 46.60 23.07 15.76
C LYS A 544 46.63 21.57 16.05
N ALA A 545 46.26 20.74 15.08
CA ALA A 545 46.26 19.29 15.21
C ALA A 545 47.69 18.74 15.23
N ASN A 546 48.08 18.12 16.34
CA ASN A 546 49.37 17.49 16.52
C ASN A 546 49.20 15.97 16.73
N PRO A 547 49.58 15.14 15.74
CA PRO A 547 49.48 13.67 15.83
C PRO A 547 50.14 13.07 17.09
N ASN A 548 51.17 13.72 17.63
CA ASN A 548 51.88 13.25 18.82
C ASN A 548 51.18 13.60 20.14
N GLN A 549 50.25 14.57 20.14
CA GLN A 549 49.47 14.97 21.32
C GLN A 549 48.06 14.38 21.32
N GLY A 550 47.68 13.70 20.24
CA GLY A 550 46.33 13.17 20.03
C GLY A 550 45.42 14.15 19.32
N ILE A 551 44.60 13.62 18.42
CA ILE A 551 43.61 14.39 17.67
C ILE A 551 42.23 13.82 18.00
N GLU A 552 41.41 14.61 18.66
CA GLU A 552 40.05 14.19 19.04
C GLU A 552 39.08 14.30 17.86
N ASP A 553 38.34 13.23 17.59
CA ASP A 553 37.29 13.17 16.58
C ASP A 553 35.92 13.68 17.11
N ALA A 554 34.90 13.69 16.25
CA ALA A 554 33.55 14.15 16.58
C ALA A 554 32.84 13.31 17.66
N TYR A 555 33.33 12.11 17.96
CA TYR A 555 32.76 11.19 18.94
C TYR A 555 33.59 11.15 20.24
N GLY A 556 34.68 11.94 20.28
CA GLY A 556 35.57 12.06 21.43
C GLY A 556 36.65 11.00 21.51
N ASN A 557 36.88 10.22 20.44
CA ASN A 557 38.02 9.29 20.39
C ASN A 557 39.29 10.06 20.05
N VAL A 558 40.41 9.67 20.64
CA VAL A 558 41.68 10.39 20.50
C VAL A 558 42.64 9.60 19.62
N TRP A 559 42.93 10.14 18.45
CA TRP A 559 43.83 9.56 17.45
C TRP A 559 45.26 9.98 17.78
N GLN A 560 46.03 9.08 18.39
CA GLN A 560 47.44 9.31 18.70
C GLN A 560 48.33 8.55 17.73
N LYS A 561 49.45 9.13 17.33
CA LYS A 561 50.44 8.39 16.55
C LYS A 561 51.06 7.29 17.43
N GLY A 562 50.78 6.03 17.11
CA GLY A 562 51.31 4.88 17.83
C GLY A 562 52.84 4.73 17.68
N LYS A 563 53.50 4.15 18.68
CA LYS A 563 54.91 3.73 18.57
C LYS A 563 54.98 2.35 17.92
N ARG A 564 55.87 2.18 16.93
CA ARG A 564 56.16 0.91 16.24
C ARG A 564 56.30 -0.25 17.24
N HIS A 565 55.35 -1.20 17.24
CA HIS A 565 55.51 -2.48 17.92
C HIS A 565 55.68 -3.59 16.87
N GLY A 566 56.92 -3.79 16.41
CA GLY A 566 57.24 -4.84 15.45
C GLY A 566 58.74 -5.03 15.27
N ARG A 567 59.20 -6.27 15.41
CA ARG A 567 60.61 -6.68 15.30
C ARG A 567 60.98 -6.75 13.81
N GLY A 568 61.56 -5.67 13.29
CA GLY A 568 62.44 -5.69 12.12
C GLY A 568 61.80 -5.75 10.72
N THR A 569 61.27 -4.62 10.24
CA THR A 569 61.51 -4.10 8.87
C THR A 569 61.34 -2.58 8.92
N SER A 570 62.20 -1.82 8.23
CA SER A 570 62.22 -0.35 8.26
C SER A 570 61.05 0.31 7.52
N ASP A 571 60.19 -0.47 6.86
CA ASP A 571 59.32 0.02 5.77
C ASP A 571 57.81 -0.13 6.05
N ALA A 572 57.40 -0.59 7.23
CA ALA A 572 55.98 -0.68 7.58
C ALA A 572 55.36 0.71 7.86
N PRO A 573 54.13 1.00 7.36
CA PRO A 573 53.43 2.26 7.55
C PRO A 573 53.18 2.54 9.04
N SER A 574 53.08 3.82 9.42
CA SER A 574 52.71 4.20 10.80
C SER A 574 51.28 3.74 11.10
N GLU A 575 50.91 3.59 12.37
CA GLU A 575 49.54 3.31 12.80
C GLU A 575 49.05 4.39 13.77
N TRP A 576 47.76 4.65 13.73
CA TRP A 576 47.04 5.44 14.71
C TRP A 576 46.61 4.53 15.85
N ASP A 577 47.03 4.85 17.06
CA ASP A 577 46.49 4.29 18.28
C ASP A 577 45.28 5.13 18.70
N VAL A 578 44.09 4.67 18.33
CA VAL A 578 42.84 5.39 18.55
C VAL A 578 42.28 5.00 19.91
N GLN A 579 42.45 5.89 20.88
CA GLN A 579 41.96 5.74 22.24
C GLN A 579 40.45 5.99 22.27
N VAL A 580 39.66 4.97 22.59
CA VAL A 580 38.19 5.05 22.50
C VAL A 580 37.58 5.64 23.76
N LYS A 581 36.60 6.54 23.60
CA LYS A 581 35.98 7.23 24.75
C LYS A 581 35.04 6.33 25.55
N ASN A 582 34.35 5.42 24.88
CA ASN A 582 33.37 4.53 25.50
C ASN A 582 33.58 3.10 25.00
N SER A 583 33.96 2.20 25.90
CA SER A 583 34.23 0.79 25.60
C SER A 583 32.99 -0.01 25.18
N LYS A 584 31.78 0.51 25.45
CA LYS A 584 30.50 -0.18 25.20
C LYS A 584 29.71 0.36 24.00
N SER A 585 30.18 1.41 23.32
CA SER A 585 29.46 2.05 22.20
C SER A 585 30.40 2.81 21.29
N GLY A 586 30.03 3.02 20.01
CA GLY A 586 30.92 3.74 19.09
C GLY A 586 32.17 2.90 18.79
N LEU A 587 33.34 3.52 18.58
CA LEU A 587 34.55 2.77 18.24
C LEU A 587 34.95 1.71 19.28
N GLY A 588 34.50 1.82 20.53
CA GLY A 588 34.75 0.78 21.54
C GLY A 588 34.14 -0.58 21.20
N THR A 589 33.11 -0.64 20.36
CA THR A 589 32.56 -1.91 19.86
C THR A 589 33.48 -2.59 18.85
N LEU A 590 34.49 -1.88 18.32
CA LEU A 590 35.50 -2.40 17.38
C LEU A 590 36.79 -2.86 18.09
N THR A 591 36.92 -2.58 19.39
CA THR A 591 38.11 -2.91 20.17
C THR A 591 37.96 -4.29 20.82
N ALA A 592 39.04 -5.07 20.85
CA ALA A 592 39.06 -6.36 21.54
C ALA A 592 39.08 -6.19 23.07
N ASP A 593 39.71 -5.13 23.56
CA ASP A 593 39.96 -4.86 24.99
C ASP A 593 39.08 -3.74 25.57
N GLY A 594 38.29 -3.06 24.72
CA GLY A 594 37.45 -1.94 25.13
C GLY A 594 38.17 -0.58 25.15
N SER A 595 39.48 -0.49 24.90
CA SER A 595 40.27 0.69 25.29
C SER A 595 40.98 1.40 24.15
N HIS A 596 41.47 0.67 23.14
CA HIS A 596 42.12 1.29 21.99
C HIS A 596 41.99 0.48 20.70
N LEU A 597 42.18 1.15 19.57
CA LEU A 597 42.06 0.58 18.23
C LEU A 597 43.23 1.01 17.35
N ASN A 598 43.98 0.05 16.82
CA ASN A 598 45.03 0.36 15.85
C ASN A 598 44.41 0.59 14.47
N VAL A 599 44.63 1.76 13.89
CA VAL A 599 44.13 2.14 12.56
C VAL A 599 45.31 2.52 11.66
N GLU A 600 45.47 1.81 10.55
CA GLU A 600 46.53 2.04 9.58
C GLU A 600 46.46 3.48 9.03
N TRP A 601 47.63 4.10 8.93
CA TRP A 601 47.79 5.50 8.52
C TRP A 601 47.28 5.75 7.11
N GLY A 602 46.40 6.73 6.97
CA GLY A 602 45.82 7.16 5.70
C GLY A 602 44.78 6.23 5.08
N THR A 603 44.73 4.94 5.45
CA THR A 603 43.81 3.95 4.83
C THR A 603 42.58 3.64 5.68
N GLY A 604 42.64 3.89 6.99
CA GLY A 604 41.52 3.63 7.90
C GLY A 604 41.27 2.14 8.16
N ARG A 605 42.22 1.26 7.80
CA ARG A 605 42.13 -0.18 8.05
C ARG A 605 42.54 -0.51 9.47
N LEU A 606 42.03 -1.60 10.03
CA LEU A 606 42.51 -2.09 11.31
C LEU A 606 43.94 -2.61 11.17
N GLY A 607 44.85 -2.08 12.01
CA GLY A 607 46.19 -2.62 12.20
C GLY A 607 46.11 -3.96 12.95
N ASN A 608 47.09 -4.84 12.73
CA ASN A 608 47.16 -6.14 13.39
C ASN A 608 47.77 -6.05 14.80
#